data_AF-A0A1G4QKR8-F1
#
_entry.id   AF-A0A1G4QKR8-F1
#
_cell.length_a   1.000
_cell.length_b   1.000
_cell.length_c   1.000
_cell.angle_alpha   90.00
_cell.angle_beta   90.00
_cell.angle_gamma   90.00
#
_symmetry.space_group_name_H-M   'P 1'
#
loop_
_entity.id
_entity.type
_entity.pdbx_description
1 polymer ?
#
loop_
_entity_poly.entity_id
_entity_poly.type
_entity_poly.pdbx_seq_one_letter_code
_entity_poly.pdbx_strand_id
1 'polypeptide(L)'
;IKKAIIKYEKNGTRKSYGFARAYYMEVRFKAGSVFFYFKGLYRLLYKERMNNHYNKILFSMFTDLEKQVYEFYGKKYPEQGPLTKWILKNLK
;
A
#
# COMPACT_ATOMS: atom_id res chain seq x y z
N ILE A 1 -0.60 9.32 14.35
CA ILE A 1 0.24 8.20 14.84
C ILE A 1 1.71 8.53 14.55
N LYS A 2 2.52 8.78 15.59
CA LYS A 2 3.97 9.01 15.47
C LYS A 2 4.66 7.72 14.99
N LYS A 3 5.70 7.82 14.13
CA LYS A 3 6.48 6.65 13.69
C LYS A 3 7.13 5.99 14.92
N ALA A 4 6.93 4.69 15.09
CA ALA A 4 7.67 3.92 16.08
C ALA A 4 9.14 3.83 15.65
N ILE A 5 10.05 4.25 16.54
CA ILE A 5 11.50 4.19 16.33
C ILE A 5 12.06 3.30 17.43
N ILE A 6 12.69 2.20 17.05
CA ILE A 6 13.41 1.32 17.97
C ILE A 6 14.88 1.73 17.97
N LYS A 7 15.44 1.89 19.17
CA LYS A 7 16.86 2.10 19.41
C LYS A 7 17.42 0.85 20.06
N TYR A 8 18.58 0.39 19.61
CA TYR A 8 19.24 -0.81 20.14
C TYR A 8 20.76 -0.66 20.02
N GLU A 9 21.50 -1.47 20.76
CA GLU A 9 22.96 -1.51 20.70
C GLU A 9 23.42 -2.81 20.05
N LYS A 10 24.41 -2.74 19.16
CA LYS A 10 25.04 -3.92 18.55
C LYS A 10 26.54 -3.68 18.47
N ASN A 11 27.33 -4.51 19.16
CA ASN A 11 28.79 -4.43 19.23
C ASN A 11 29.29 -3.03 19.64
N GLY A 12 28.74 -2.45 20.72
CA GLY A 12 29.10 -1.11 21.20
C GLY A 12 28.62 0.05 20.33
N THR A 13 27.99 -0.23 19.17
CA THR A 13 27.45 0.80 18.28
C THR A 13 25.95 0.95 18.51
N ARG A 14 25.53 2.18 18.84
CA ARG A 14 24.10 2.52 18.97
C ARG A 14 23.45 2.62 17.60
N LYS A 15 22.41 1.82 17.37
CA LYS A 15 21.65 1.76 16.12
C LYS A 15 20.19 2.14 16.37
N SER A 16 19.52 2.57 15.31
CA SER A 16 18.08 2.79 15.34
C SER A 16 17.43 2.45 14.01
N TYR A 17 16.20 1.96 14.05
CA TYR A 17 15.37 1.83 12.86
C TYR A 17 13.94 2.29 13.12
N GLY A 18 13.35 2.93 12.12
CA GLY A 18 11.95 3.37 12.15
C GLY A 18 11.04 2.39 11.43
N PHE A 19 9.87 2.12 11.98
CA PHE A 19 8.82 1.40 11.25
C PHE A 19 8.17 2.32 10.23
N ALA A 20 8.08 1.84 9.00
CA ALA A 20 7.22 2.44 8.01
C ALA A 20 5.76 2.19 8.40
N ARG A 21 4.88 3.16 8.09
CA ARG A 21 3.44 2.94 8.22
C ARG A 21 3.04 1.85 7.24
N ALA A 22 2.59 0.72 7.77
CA ALA A 22 2.01 -0.35 6.97
C ALA A 22 0.57 0.00 6.63
N TYR A 23 0.20 -0.28 5.38
CA TYR A 23 -1.19 -0.28 4.95
C TYR A 23 -1.51 -1.68 4.46
N TYR A 24 -2.78 -2.04 4.50
CA TYR A 24 -3.26 -3.29 3.92
C TYR A 24 -4.45 -3.04 3.01
N MET A 25 -4.64 -3.96 2.08
CA MET A 25 -5.88 -4.12 1.31
C MET A 25 -6.54 -5.42 1.77
N GLU A 26 -7.83 -5.37 2.06
CA GLU A 26 -8.63 -6.57 2.36
C GLU A 26 -9.57 -6.81 1.18
N VAL A 27 -9.48 -8.01 0.59
CA VAL A 27 -10.46 -8.50 -0.36
C VAL A 27 -11.36 -9.50 0.37
N ARG A 28 -12.64 -9.18 0.48
CA ARG A 28 -13.65 -9.99 1.18
C ARG A 28 -14.34 -10.93 0.20
N PHE A 29 -14.29 -12.22 0.51
CA PHE A 29 -14.97 -13.33 -0.17
C PHE A 29 -16.10 -13.87 0.69
N LYS A 30 -17.02 -14.64 0.08
CA LYS A 30 -18.16 -15.24 0.80
C LYS A 30 -17.70 -16.16 1.94
N ALA A 31 -16.56 -16.83 1.78
CA ALA A 31 -16.02 -17.81 2.73
C ALA A 31 -14.80 -17.30 3.53
N GLY A 32 -14.40 -16.03 3.40
CA GLY A 32 -13.22 -15.51 4.09
C GLY A 32 -12.67 -14.24 3.45
N SER A 33 -11.48 -13.81 3.88
CA SER A 33 -10.82 -12.61 3.36
C SER A 33 -9.36 -12.89 3.03
N VAL A 34 -8.84 -12.21 2.02
CA VAL A 34 -7.40 -12.14 1.73
C VAL A 34 -6.90 -10.76 2.11
N PHE A 35 -5.90 -10.72 2.97
CA PHE A 35 -5.23 -9.50 3.41
C PHE A 35 -3.88 -9.37 2.72
N PHE A 36 -3.66 -8.25 2.07
CA PHE A 36 -2.37 -7.91 1.48
C PHE A 36 -1.69 -6.83 2.30
N TYR A 37 -0.57 -7.14 2.93
CA TYR A 37 0.20 -6.20 3.75
C TYR A 37 1.32 -5.55 2.94
N PHE A 38 1.32 -4.22 2.88
CA PHE A 38 2.23 -3.49 2.01
C PHE A 38 3.12 -2.53 2.78
N LYS A 39 4.43 -2.81 2.75
CA LYS A 39 5.48 -1.95 3.34
C LYS A 39 5.75 -0.66 2.54
N GLY A 40 5.11 -0.48 1.37
CA GLY A 40 5.40 0.63 0.45
C GLY A 40 4.22 1.54 0.10
N LEU A 41 2.98 1.18 0.42
CA LEU A 41 1.78 1.88 -0.09
C LEU A 41 1.73 3.35 0.32
N TYR A 42 2.29 3.68 1.48
CA TYR A 42 2.38 5.05 1.98
C TYR A 42 3.10 6.00 1.00
N ARG A 43 3.96 5.48 0.11
CA ARG A 43 4.71 6.28 -0.87
C ARG A 43 3.81 6.88 -1.94
N LEU A 44 2.67 6.25 -2.23
CA LEU A 44 1.68 6.74 -3.18
C LEU A 44 0.90 7.95 -2.66
N LEU A 45 0.99 8.25 -1.35
CA LEU A 45 0.30 9.39 -0.74
C LEU A 45 1.04 10.73 -0.90
N TYR A 46 2.25 10.72 -1.47
CA TYR A 46 3.08 11.91 -1.64
C TYR A 46 3.18 12.24 -3.12
N LYS A 47 2.59 13.35 -3.56
CA LYS A 47 2.56 13.76 -4.98
C LYS A 47 3.94 13.78 -5.62
N GLU A 48 4.93 14.32 -4.91
CA GLU A 48 6.34 14.42 -5.33
C GLU A 48 6.98 13.05 -5.66
N ARG A 49 6.46 11.96 -5.10
CA ARG A 49 7.03 10.61 -5.27
C ARG A 49 6.26 9.78 -6.30
N MET A 50 5.03 10.16 -6.65
CA MET A 50 4.18 9.38 -7.55
C MET A 50 4.80 9.18 -8.93
N ASN A 51 5.58 10.14 -9.43
CA ASN A 51 6.08 10.10 -10.80
C ASN A 51 7.34 9.23 -10.99
N ASN A 52 7.94 8.69 -9.92
CA ASN A 52 9.11 7.83 -10.07
C ASN A 52 8.74 6.44 -10.62
N HIS A 53 9.69 5.80 -11.31
CA HIS A 53 9.48 4.52 -11.99
C HIS A 53 8.96 3.42 -11.04
N TYR A 54 9.55 3.31 -9.85
CA TYR A 54 9.17 2.31 -8.86
C TYR A 54 7.70 2.46 -8.41
N ASN A 55 7.26 3.68 -8.14
CA ASN A 55 5.91 3.94 -7.67
C ASN A 55 4.88 3.78 -8.79
N LYS A 56 5.25 4.03 -10.05
CA LYS A 56 4.41 3.70 -11.22
C LYS A 56 4.20 2.19 -11.34
N ILE A 57 5.27 1.40 -11.23
CA ILE A 57 5.17 -0.07 -11.24
C ILE A 57 4.30 -0.54 -10.07
N LEU A 58 4.57 -0.04 -8.87
CA LEU A 58 3.80 -0.37 -7.68
C LEU A 58 2.30 -0.07 -7.87
N PHE A 59 1.97 1.10 -8.41
CA PHE A 59 0.59 1.47 -8.71
C PHE A 59 -0.04 0.52 -9.74
N SER A 60 0.65 0.22 -10.86
CA SER A 60 0.15 -0.70 -11.89
C SER A 60 -0.15 -2.07 -11.32
N MET A 61 0.80 -2.67 -10.60
CA MET A 61 0.65 -3.99 -9.98
C MET A 61 -0.61 -4.06 -9.10
N PHE A 62 -0.91 -2.99 -8.36
CA PHE A 62 -2.12 -2.96 -7.55
C PHE A 62 -3.39 -2.78 -8.35
N THR A 63 -3.41 -1.87 -9.33
CA THR A 63 -4.60 -1.71 -10.17
C THR A 63 -4.90 -2.97 -10.99
N ASP A 64 -3.87 -3.73 -11.37
CA ASP A 64 -4.03 -4.99 -12.08
C ASP A 64 -4.57 -6.09 -11.15
N LEU A 65 -4.09 -6.16 -9.91
CA LEU A 65 -4.65 -7.05 -8.88
C LEU A 65 -6.12 -6.70 -8.59
N GLU A 66 -6.46 -5.42 -8.45
CA GLU A 66 -7.85 -4.99 -8.23
C GLU A 66 -8.72 -5.43 -9.41
N LYS A 67 -8.29 -5.23 -10.67
CA LYS A 67 -9.03 -5.68 -11.85
C LYS A 67 -9.26 -7.19 -11.86
N GLN A 68 -8.21 -7.98 -11.58
CA GLN A 68 -8.31 -9.45 -11.51
C GLN A 68 -9.30 -9.90 -10.44
N VAL A 69 -9.31 -9.24 -9.27
CA VAL A 69 -10.29 -9.52 -8.22
C VAL A 69 -11.71 -9.20 -8.69
N TYR A 70 -11.93 -8.06 -9.34
CA TYR A 70 -13.24 -7.71 -9.88
C TYR A 70 -13.71 -8.72 -10.94
N GLU A 71 -12.83 -9.10 -11.86
CA GLU A 71 -13.09 -10.11 -12.89
C GLU A 71 -13.42 -11.47 -12.30
N PHE A 72 -12.69 -11.91 -11.26
CA PHE A 72 -12.97 -13.15 -10.54
C PHE A 72 -14.39 -13.21 -9.98
N TYR A 73 -14.95 -12.06 -9.56
CA TYR A 73 -16.34 -11.96 -9.11
C TYR A 73 -17.37 -11.71 -10.22
N GLY A 74 -16.96 -11.69 -11.49
CA GLY A 74 -17.81 -11.30 -12.60
C GLY A 74 -18.30 -9.85 -12.51
N LYS A 75 -17.55 -8.97 -11.84
CA LYS A 75 -17.89 -7.56 -11.65
C LYS A 75 -17.07 -6.68 -12.59
N LYS A 76 -17.70 -5.64 -13.12
CA LYS A 76 -17.00 -4.61 -13.90
C LYS A 76 -16.12 -3.76 -12.98
N TYR A 77 -14.84 -3.64 -13.32
CA TYR A 77 -13.94 -2.71 -12.64
C TYR A 77 -14.42 -1.26 -12.87
N PRO A 78 -14.53 -0.43 -11.82
CA PRO A 78 -15.02 0.94 -11.95
C PRO A 78 -14.03 1.80 -12.74
N GLU A 79 -14.52 2.89 -13.36
CA GLU A 79 -13.69 3.88 -14.04
C GLU A 79 -12.56 4.40 -13.12
N GLN A 80 -12.87 4.52 -11.82
CA GLN A 80 -11.90 4.81 -10.79
C GLN A 80 -11.88 3.72 -9.70
N GLY A 81 -10.76 3.00 -9.64
CA GLY A 81 -10.51 1.91 -8.68
C GLY A 81 -10.48 2.33 -7.21
N PRO A 82 -10.69 1.38 -6.28
CA PRO A 82 -10.57 1.61 -4.84
C PRO A 82 -9.23 2.24 -4.43
N LEU A 83 -8.10 1.76 -4.96
CA LEU A 83 -6.79 2.32 -4.67
C LEU A 83 -6.68 3.78 -5.08
N THR A 84 -7.11 4.13 -6.30
CA THR A 84 -7.07 5.52 -6.79
C THR A 84 -7.91 6.45 -5.92
N LYS A 85 -9.14 6.03 -5.56
CA LYS A 85 -10.00 6.79 -4.64
C LYS A 85 -9.35 6.98 -3.28
N TRP A 86 -8.71 5.95 -2.76
CA TRP A 86 -8.01 6.00 -1.49
C TRP A 86 -6.80 6.95 -1.54
N ILE A 87 -5.98 6.90 -2.59
CA ILE A 87 -4.84 7.81 -2.79
C ILE A 87 -5.32 9.25 -2.82
N LEU A 88 -6.33 9.58 -3.63
CA LEU A 88 -6.86 10.95 -3.74
C LEU A 88 -7.39 11.48 -2.41
N LYS A 89 -8.10 10.64 -1.65
CA LYS A 89 -8.62 11.01 -0.32
C LYS A 89 -7.52 11.26 0.72
N ASN A 90 -6.37 10.61 0.58
CA ASN A 90 -5.29 10.64 1.58
C ASN A 90 -4.04 11.36 1.09
N LEU A 91 -4.14 12.03 -0.07
CA LEU A 91 -3.05 12.74 -0.69
C LEU A 91 -2.58 13.87 0.22
N LYS A 92 -1.27 13.95 0.43
CA LYS A 92 -0.63 15.01 1.21
C LYS A 92 0.08 16.01 0.31
#